data_AF-A0A496UTH2-F1
#
_entry.id   AF-A0A496UTH2-F1
#
_cell.length_a   1.000
_cell.length_b   1.000
_cell.length_c   1.000
_cell.angle_alpha   90.00
_cell.angle_beta   90.00
_cell.angle_gamma   90.00
#
_symmetry.space_group_name_H-M   'P 1'
#
loop_
_entity.id
_entity.type
_entity.pdbx_description
1 polymer ?
#
loop_
_entity_poly.entity_id
_entity_poly.type
_entity_poly.pdbx_seq_one_letter_code
_entity_poly.pdbx_strand_id
1 'polypeptide(L)'
;MFATAGIPDLQTSTASLAYGGTETLSLFNVPNGAGKPFTQAFEFGGAVVDGTINLTLLDGLSVPIANFPFEDLWVSSADDGMKPCGGTATADFNTNDLGETSWVNALFAGGSSQALCVVYVNGDALTSSGGFALSFNSPDITGDGVVNLSDAGFFTGYIGNVEFKGDFNNSGGVVNIQDAGFMSAALGARCP
;
A
#
# COMPACT_ATOMS: atom_id res chain seq x y z
N MET A 1 31.20 -2.83 23.51
CA MET A 1 30.65 -1.95 22.46
C MET A 1 30.12 -2.87 21.38
N PHE A 2 28.80 -3.02 21.30
CA PHE A 2 28.18 -3.82 20.24
C PHE A 2 28.30 -3.02 18.94
N ALA A 3 28.61 -3.70 17.82
CA ALA A 3 28.61 -3.06 16.52
C ALA A 3 27.16 -2.77 16.13
N THR A 4 26.73 -1.51 16.29
CA THR A 4 25.39 -1.04 15.88
C THR A 4 25.39 -0.42 14.49
N ALA A 5 26.57 -0.23 13.90
CA ALA A 5 26.71 0.35 12.56
C ALA A 5 26.05 -0.55 11.51
N GLY A 6 25.16 0.03 10.71
CA GLY A 6 24.45 -0.69 9.65
C GLY A 6 23.31 -1.61 10.12
N ILE A 7 22.97 -1.59 11.42
CA ILE A 7 21.75 -2.24 11.93
C ILE A 7 20.65 -1.18 11.99
N PRO A 8 19.51 -1.37 11.30
CA PRO A 8 18.41 -0.41 11.36
C PRO A 8 17.93 -0.16 12.78
N ASP A 9 17.72 1.12 13.09
CA ASP A 9 17.06 1.56 14.32
C ASP A 9 15.67 2.11 13.98
N LEU A 10 14.65 1.41 14.48
CA LEU A 10 13.24 1.67 14.19
C LEU A 10 12.69 2.91 14.91
N GLN A 11 13.43 3.48 15.86
CA GLN A 11 13.06 4.69 16.60
C GLN A 11 13.67 5.94 15.96
N THR A 12 14.84 5.82 15.33
CA THR A 12 15.54 6.94 14.67
C THR A 12 15.22 7.05 13.19
N SER A 13 15.01 5.93 12.50
CA SER A 13 14.53 5.91 11.11
C SER A 13 13.15 6.58 11.01
N THR A 14 12.80 7.16 9.88
CA THR A 14 11.52 7.88 9.71
C THR A 14 10.87 7.59 8.38
N ALA A 15 9.55 7.48 8.36
CA ALA A 15 8.77 7.43 7.13
C ALA A 15 7.74 8.58 7.09
N SER A 16 7.45 9.07 5.88
CA SER A 16 6.49 10.15 5.65
C SER A 16 5.64 9.88 4.40
N LEU A 17 4.39 10.34 4.44
CA LEU A 17 3.47 10.36 3.30
C LEU A 17 3.61 11.71 2.56
N ALA A 18 3.68 11.70 1.23
CA ALA A 18 3.76 12.91 0.41
C ALA A 18 2.48 13.77 0.52
N TYR A 19 1.33 13.13 0.73
CA TYR A 19 0.07 13.80 0.97
C TYR A 19 0.06 14.49 2.34
N GLY A 20 -0.09 15.82 2.33
CA GLY A 20 -0.14 16.66 3.54
C GLY A 20 -1.55 17.01 4.03
N GLY A 21 -2.61 16.42 3.45
CA GLY A 21 -3.98 16.63 3.90
C GLY A 21 -4.36 15.74 5.08
N THR A 22 -5.62 15.87 5.55
CA THR A 22 -6.12 15.16 6.74
C THR A 22 -6.97 13.95 6.42
N GLU A 23 -7.38 13.77 5.16
CA GLU A 23 -8.26 12.69 4.74
C GLU A 23 -7.49 11.37 4.62
N THR A 24 -8.20 10.26 4.81
CA THR A 24 -7.67 8.92 4.54
C THR A 24 -7.63 8.69 3.04
N LEU A 25 -6.45 8.32 2.53
CA LEU A 25 -6.28 7.94 1.13
C LEU A 25 -6.69 6.49 0.88
N SER A 26 -7.00 6.16 -0.37
CA SER A 26 -7.24 4.80 -0.85
C SER A 26 -6.35 4.50 -2.04
N LEU A 27 -5.54 3.44 -1.95
CA LEU A 27 -4.74 2.93 -3.06
C LEU A 27 -5.47 1.77 -3.74
N PHE A 28 -5.71 1.91 -5.03
CA PHE A 28 -6.31 0.86 -5.86
C PHE A 28 -5.23 -0.12 -6.34
N ASN A 29 -5.26 -1.35 -5.84
CA ASN A 29 -4.32 -2.41 -6.16
C ASN A 29 -4.95 -3.47 -7.06
N VAL A 30 -4.14 -4.10 -7.90
CA VAL A 30 -4.54 -5.26 -8.71
C VAL A 30 -3.46 -6.33 -8.57
N PRO A 31 -3.80 -7.62 -8.45
CA PRO A 31 -2.81 -8.69 -8.22
C PRO A 31 -1.68 -8.77 -9.26
N ASN A 32 -1.90 -8.33 -10.49
CA ASN A 32 -0.87 -8.33 -11.54
C ASN A 32 -0.09 -7.00 -11.65
N GLY A 33 -0.26 -6.08 -10.71
CA GLY A 33 0.39 -4.76 -10.70
C GLY A 33 -0.24 -3.71 -11.63
N ALA A 34 -1.36 -4.01 -12.30
CA ALA A 34 -2.07 -3.06 -13.17
C ALA A 34 -2.91 -2.02 -12.41
N GLY A 35 -2.75 -1.93 -11.09
CA GLY A 35 -3.42 -0.96 -10.23
C GLY A 35 -2.90 0.48 -10.43
N LYS A 36 -3.19 1.34 -9.46
CA LYS A 36 -2.71 2.71 -9.44
C LYS A 36 -1.37 2.81 -8.71
N PRO A 37 -0.40 3.59 -9.24
CA PRO A 37 0.78 3.95 -8.47
C PRO A 37 0.39 4.84 -7.29
N PHE A 38 1.25 4.96 -6.29
CA PHE A 38 1.01 5.83 -5.11
C PHE A 38 0.82 7.29 -5.50
N THR A 39 1.44 7.75 -6.61
CA THR A 39 1.23 9.09 -7.18
C THR A 39 -0.18 9.33 -7.72
N GLN A 40 -1.03 8.29 -7.75
CA GLN A 40 -2.42 8.33 -8.18
C GLN A 40 -3.37 7.68 -7.17
N ALA A 41 -3.10 7.84 -5.86
CA ALA A 41 -4.02 7.43 -4.81
C ALA A 41 -5.31 8.28 -4.86
N PHE A 42 -6.40 7.76 -4.29
CA PHE A 42 -7.69 8.45 -4.23
C PHE A 42 -7.98 9.00 -2.84
N GLU A 43 -8.22 10.31 -2.75
CA GLU A 43 -8.86 10.93 -1.59
C GLU A 43 -10.35 10.59 -1.54
N PHE A 44 -10.99 10.75 -0.38
CA PHE A 44 -12.44 10.64 -0.27
C PHE A 44 -13.15 11.61 -1.21
N GLY A 45 -14.05 11.08 -2.05
CA GLY A 45 -14.70 11.82 -3.15
C GLY A 45 -14.03 11.61 -4.51
N GLY A 46 -12.97 10.80 -4.58
CA GLY A 46 -12.34 10.32 -5.81
C GLY A 46 -11.34 11.27 -6.47
N ALA A 47 -10.92 12.32 -5.75
CA ALA A 47 -9.83 13.16 -6.21
C ALA A 47 -8.51 12.37 -6.21
N VAL A 48 -7.73 12.52 -7.28
CA VAL A 48 -6.43 11.86 -7.42
C VAL A 48 -5.36 12.72 -6.74
N VAL A 49 -4.62 12.13 -5.81
CA VAL A 49 -3.56 12.79 -5.03
C VAL A 49 -2.31 11.90 -4.92
N ASP A 50 -1.19 12.51 -4.51
CA ASP A 50 0.08 11.80 -4.35
C ASP A 50 0.21 11.21 -2.94
N GLY A 51 0.03 9.90 -2.83
CA GLY A 51 0.20 9.13 -1.60
C GLY A 51 1.60 8.52 -1.42
N THR A 52 2.62 8.93 -2.17
CA THR A 52 3.97 8.34 -2.09
C THR A 52 4.47 8.27 -0.65
N ILE A 53 5.01 7.11 -0.26
CA ILE A 53 5.68 6.93 1.04
C ILE A 53 7.18 7.04 0.83
N ASN A 54 7.84 7.93 1.59
CA ASN A 54 9.29 8.05 1.62
C ASN A 54 9.81 7.54 2.97
N LEU A 55 10.91 6.78 2.96
CA LEU A 55 11.59 6.26 4.14
C LEU A 55 13.03 6.76 4.15
N THR A 56 13.49 7.22 5.32
CA THR A 56 14.91 7.43 5.63
C THR A 56 15.30 6.42 6.72
N LEU A 57 16.23 5.53 6.37
CA LEU A 57 16.71 4.44 7.22
C LEU A 57 18.05 4.79 7.87
N LEU A 58 18.05 4.81 9.19
CA LEU A 58 19.20 5.16 10.02
C LEU A 58 19.55 4.01 10.97
N ASP A 59 20.81 3.96 11.39
CA ASP A 59 21.23 3.08 12.48
C ASP A 59 21.12 3.74 13.86
N GLY A 60 21.50 3.01 14.91
CA GLY A 60 21.47 3.50 16.31
C GLY A 60 22.43 4.66 16.61
N LEU A 61 23.27 5.07 15.65
CA LEU A 61 24.14 6.24 15.73
C LEU A 61 23.64 7.39 14.83
N SER A 62 22.41 7.29 14.31
CA SER A 62 21.82 8.24 13.35
C SER A 62 22.64 8.35 12.06
N VAL A 63 23.39 7.31 11.70
CA VAL A 63 24.10 7.24 10.42
C VAL A 63 23.18 6.60 9.38
N PRO A 64 23.04 7.19 8.18
CA PRO A 64 22.27 6.58 7.12
C PRO A 64 22.80 5.22 6.70
N ILE A 65 21.89 4.27 6.47
CA ILE A 65 22.23 2.93 6.02
C ILE A 65 22.03 2.86 4.51
N ALA A 66 23.11 2.96 3.75
CA ALA A 66 23.10 2.86 2.29
C ALA A 66 23.04 1.41 1.80
N ASN A 67 22.47 1.20 0.60
CA ASN A 67 22.29 -0.09 -0.04
C ASN A 67 21.59 -1.14 0.82
N PHE A 68 20.71 -0.70 1.73
CA PHE A 68 19.85 -1.61 2.47
C PHE A 68 18.90 -2.29 1.48
N PRO A 69 18.81 -3.63 1.50
CA PRO A 69 18.01 -4.38 0.55
C PRO A 69 16.53 -3.97 0.54
N PHE A 70 15.96 -3.73 -0.64
CA PHE A 70 14.58 -3.26 -0.78
C PHE A 70 13.54 -4.31 -0.39
N GLU A 71 13.90 -5.60 -0.49
CA GLU A 71 13.02 -6.72 -0.17
C GLU A 71 12.80 -6.87 1.34
N ASP A 72 13.77 -6.41 2.13
CA ASP A 72 13.68 -6.29 3.59
C ASP A 72 12.91 -5.03 4.05
N LEU A 73 12.34 -4.25 3.13
CA LEU A 73 11.52 -3.07 3.39
C LEU A 73 10.17 -3.22 2.72
N TRP A 74 9.07 -3.25 3.47
CA TRP A 74 7.73 -3.39 2.86
C TRP A 74 6.65 -2.62 3.60
N VAL A 75 5.51 -2.43 2.94
CA VAL A 75 4.29 -1.92 3.55
C VAL A 75 3.27 -3.04 3.77
N SER A 76 2.49 -2.95 4.84
CA SER A 76 1.33 -3.81 5.09
C SER A 76 0.19 -3.01 5.70
N SER A 77 -1.03 -3.52 5.59
CA SER A 77 -2.15 -3.03 6.39
C SER A 77 -2.11 -3.63 7.79
N ALA A 78 -2.36 -2.83 8.83
CA ALA A 78 -2.28 -3.29 10.22
C ALA A 78 -3.28 -4.41 10.61
N ASP A 79 -4.33 -4.62 9.82
CA ASP A 79 -5.34 -5.67 10.00
C ASP A 79 -5.17 -6.87 9.05
N ASP A 80 -4.06 -6.91 8.29
CA ASP A 80 -3.80 -7.88 7.23
C ASP A 80 -4.90 -7.96 6.15
N GLY A 81 -5.73 -6.93 6.00
CA GLY A 81 -6.79 -6.89 4.98
C GLY A 81 -6.26 -6.74 3.56
N MET A 82 -5.14 -6.03 3.38
CA MET A 82 -4.36 -6.05 2.14
C MET A 82 -3.65 -7.39 2.01
N LYS A 83 -3.73 -8.02 0.83
CA LYS A 83 -3.09 -9.31 0.54
C LYS A 83 -2.01 -9.13 -0.53
N PRO A 84 -0.75 -8.80 -0.16
CA PRO A 84 0.34 -8.73 -1.12
C PRO A 84 0.57 -10.07 -1.83
N CYS A 85 0.83 -10.02 -3.14
CA CYS A 85 1.43 -11.13 -3.87
C CYS A 85 2.87 -11.30 -3.36
N GLY A 86 3.38 -12.54 -3.28
CA GLY A 86 4.61 -12.85 -2.54
C GLY A 86 5.80 -11.88 -2.79
N GLY A 87 6.17 -11.10 -1.77
CA GLY A 87 7.33 -10.19 -1.79
C GLY A 87 7.15 -8.89 -2.58
N THR A 88 5.92 -8.51 -2.95
CA THR A 88 5.67 -7.41 -3.91
C THR A 88 5.17 -6.09 -3.29
N ALA A 89 4.95 -6.04 -1.98
CA ALA A 89 4.70 -4.79 -1.26
C ALA A 89 6.00 -4.12 -0.77
N THR A 90 7.11 -4.45 -1.41
CA THR A 90 8.47 -4.02 -1.06
C THR A 90 8.75 -2.62 -1.58
N ALA A 91 9.79 -1.96 -1.03
CA ALA A 91 10.22 -0.65 -1.52
C ALA A 91 10.68 -0.74 -2.98
N ASP A 92 10.60 0.36 -3.73
CA ASP A 92 10.90 0.33 -5.16
C ASP A 92 12.39 0.07 -5.46
N PHE A 93 13.28 0.50 -4.55
CA PHE A 93 14.72 0.38 -4.69
C PHE A 93 15.42 0.20 -3.33
N ASN A 94 16.67 -0.26 -3.36
CA ASN A 94 17.53 -0.24 -2.17
C ASN A 94 17.69 1.20 -1.67
N THR A 95 17.99 1.36 -0.39
CA THR A 95 18.29 2.69 0.13
C THR A 95 19.51 3.30 -0.58
N ASN A 96 19.45 4.60 -0.87
CA ASN A 96 20.57 5.33 -1.48
C ASN A 96 21.68 5.68 -0.46
N ASP A 97 22.69 6.45 -0.86
CA ASP A 97 23.80 6.88 0.03
C ASP A 97 23.35 7.72 1.25
N LEU A 98 22.13 8.28 1.20
CA LEU A 98 21.48 9.01 2.29
C LEU A 98 20.52 8.15 3.10
N GLY A 99 20.49 6.84 2.87
CA GLY A 99 19.60 5.90 3.56
C GLY A 99 18.14 6.00 3.09
N GLU A 100 17.87 6.62 1.95
CA GLU A 100 16.49 6.91 1.52
C GLU A 100 15.98 5.90 0.49
N THR A 101 14.69 5.55 0.60
CA THR A 101 13.92 4.81 -0.42
C THR A 101 12.44 5.22 -0.40
N SER A 102 11.63 4.67 -1.30
CA SER A 102 10.23 5.04 -1.46
C SER A 102 9.34 3.92 -2.00
N TRP A 103 8.03 4.08 -1.80
CA TRP A 103 6.96 3.37 -2.50
C TRP A 103 6.21 4.34 -3.41
N VAL A 104 6.41 4.18 -4.71
CA VAL A 104 5.86 5.02 -5.79
C VAL A 104 5.03 4.16 -6.75
N ASN A 105 5.51 2.96 -7.09
CA ASN A 105 4.85 2.09 -8.08
C ASN A 105 3.58 1.41 -7.53
N ALA A 106 2.76 0.89 -8.45
CA ALA A 106 1.57 0.13 -8.07
C ALA A 106 1.96 -1.18 -7.37
N LEU A 107 1.23 -1.54 -6.31
CA LEU A 107 1.44 -2.80 -5.61
C LEU A 107 0.78 -3.96 -6.36
N PHE A 108 1.41 -5.13 -6.30
CA PHE A 108 0.79 -6.39 -6.69
C PHE A 108 0.08 -6.93 -5.46
N ALA A 109 -1.16 -6.54 -5.25
CA ALA A 109 -1.91 -6.95 -4.07
C ALA A 109 -3.40 -7.10 -4.39
N GLY A 110 -4.02 -8.03 -3.67
CA GLY A 110 -5.46 -8.20 -3.56
C GLY A 110 -6.01 -7.72 -2.21
N GLY A 111 -7.26 -8.08 -1.95
CA GLY A 111 -7.93 -7.79 -0.69
C GLY A 111 -8.32 -6.33 -0.50
N SER A 112 -8.74 -6.01 0.72
CA SER A 112 -9.18 -4.67 1.10
C SER A 112 -8.92 -4.42 2.58
N SER A 113 -8.45 -3.21 2.91
CA SER A 113 -8.21 -2.77 4.28
C SER A 113 -8.47 -1.28 4.42
N GLN A 114 -9.12 -0.91 5.52
CA GLN A 114 -9.24 0.49 5.98
C GLN A 114 -8.39 0.78 7.21
N ALA A 115 -7.58 -0.19 7.66
CA ALA A 115 -6.64 0.00 8.74
C ALA A 115 -5.43 0.83 8.29
N LEU A 116 -4.58 1.23 9.24
CA LEU A 116 -3.38 2.00 8.93
C LEU A 116 -2.41 1.18 8.07
N CYS A 117 -1.77 1.86 7.11
CA CYS A 117 -0.61 1.36 6.40
C CYS A 117 0.63 1.48 7.30
N VAL A 118 1.34 0.38 7.50
CA VAL A 118 2.53 0.30 8.36
C VAL A 118 3.73 -0.06 7.51
N VAL A 119 4.84 0.65 7.73
CA VAL A 119 6.14 0.34 7.13
C VAL A 119 6.86 -0.66 8.03
N TYR A 120 7.37 -1.73 7.44
CA TYR A 120 8.18 -2.76 8.08
C TYR A 120 9.61 -2.69 7.58
N VAL A 121 10.54 -2.95 8.49
CA VAL A 121 11.98 -3.00 8.26
C VAL A 121 12.49 -4.30 8.88
N ASN A 122 12.98 -5.20 8.04
CA ASN A 122 13.58 -6.48 8.46
C ASN A 122 12.72 -7.29 9.45
N GLY A 123 11.40 -7.33 9.23
CA GLY A 123 10.46 -8.12 10.03
C GLY A 123 9.70 -7.32 11.09
N ASP A 124 10.20 -6.15 11.48
CA ASP A 124 9.62 -5.35 12.55
C ASP A 124 8.96 -4.07 12.02
N ALA A 125 7.85 -3.67 12.63
CA ALA A 125 7.17 -2.43 12.29
C ALA A 125 8.01 -1.22 12.71
N LEU A 126 8.13 -0.23 11.83
CA LEU A 126 8.78 1.04 12.12
C LEU A 126 8.03 1.74 13.27
N THR A 127 8.74 2.05 14.37
CA THR A 127 8.10 2.56 15.59
C THR A 127 8.01 4.09 15.66
N SER A 128 8.80 4.77 14.85
CA SER A 128 8.81 6.24 14.76
C SER A 128 7.60 6.82 14.04
N SER A 129 6.94 6.03 13.18
CA SER A 129 5.65 6.36 12.58
C SER A 129 4.58 5.40 13.09
N GLY A 130 3.44 5.92 13.58
CA GLY A 130 2.31 5.09 14.03
C GLY A 130 1.52 4.43 12.90
N GLY A 131 2.05 4.42 11.67
CA GLY A 131 1.35 4.11 10.43
C GLY A 131 0.72 5.34 9.75
N PHE A 132 0.25 5.15 8.53
CA PHE A 132 -0.37 6.16 7.68
C PHE A 132 -1.85 5.87 7.47
N ALA A 133 -2.66 6.92 7.39
CA ALA A 133 -4.06 6.86 6.96
C ALA A 133 -4.15 6.61 5.44
N LEU A 134 -3.71 5.44 5.02
CA LEU A 134 -3.72 4.94 3.65
C LEU A 134 -4.38 3.56 3.65
N SER A 135 -5.58 3.50 3.10
CA SER A 135 -6.36 2.28 2.88
C SER A 135 -5.94 1.62 1.57
N PHE A 136 -6.25 0.33 1.44
CA PHE A 136 -5.97 -0.45 0.25
C PHE A 136 -7.25 -1.10 -0.24
N ASN A 137 -7.49 -1.03 -1.55
CA ASN A 137 -8.68 -1.63 -2.16
C ASN A 137 -8.31 -2.37 -3.44
N SER A 138 -8.96 -3.51 -3.70
CA SER A 138 -8.66 -4.33 -4.86
C SER A 138 -9.91 -5.02 -5.40
N PRO A 139 -10.01 -5.21 -6.73
CA PRO A 139 -11.03 -6.07 -7.33
C PRO A 139 -10.88 -7.54 -6.96
N ASP A 140 -9.74 -7.99 -6.44
CA ASP A 140 -9.61 -9.29 -5.78
C ASP A 140 -10.18 -9.18 -4.36
N ILE A 141 -11.52 -9.13 -4.29
CA ILE A 141 -12.28 -8.89 -3.06
C ILE A 141 -12.07 -10.02 -2.05
N THR A 142 -11.89 -11.25 -2.53
CA THR A 142 -11.63 -12.42 -1.67
C THR A 142 -10.20 -12.47 -1.16
N GLY A 143 -9.27 -11.79 -1.84
CA GLY A 143 -7.85 -11.73 -1.49
C GLY A 143 -7.13 -13.05 -1.76
N ASP A 144 -7.60 -13.83 -2.72
CA ASP A 144 -7.03 -15.14 -3.08
C ASP A 144 -5.91 -15.03 -4.14
N GLY A 145 -5.61 -13.81 -4.58
CA GLY A 145 -4.60 -13.49 -5.57
C GLY A 145 -5.09 -13.56 -7.01
N VAL A 146 -6.39 -13.78 -7.26
CA VAL A 146 -6.95 -13.88 -8.61
C VAL A 146 -8.31 -13.18 -8.73
N VAL A 147 -8.37 -12.12 -9.53
CA VAL A 147 -9.65 -11.44 -9.84
C VAL A 147 -10.48 -12.30 -10.78
N ASN A 148 -11.59 -12.86 -10.30
CA ASN A 148 -12.42 -13.77 -11.07
C ASN A 148 -13.93 -13.52 -10.86
N LEU A 149 -14.78 -14.43 -11.36
CA LEU A 149 -16.23 -14.27 -11.28
C LEU A 149 -16.78 -14.39 -9.85
N SER A 150 -16.03 -15.00 -8.93
CA SER A 150 -16.34 -14.99 -7.50
C SER A 150 -16.32 -13.55 -6.98
N ASP A 151 -15.23 -12.81 -7.23
CA ASP A 151 -15.11 -11.40 -6.81
C ASP A 151 -16.14 -10.51 -7.50
N ALA A 152 -16.37 -10.72 -8.80
CA ALA A 152 -17.43 -10.02 -9.52
C ALA A 152 -18.82 -10.27 -8.89
N GLY A 153 -19.07 -11.50 -8.44
CA GLY A 153 -20.28 -11.85 -7.67
C GLY A 153 -20.43 -11.01 -6.41
N PHE A 154 -19.39 -10.92 -5.58
CA PHE A 154 -19.39 -10.05 -4.39
C PHE A 154 -19.62 -8.58 -4.75
N PHE A 155 -18.88 -8.07 -5.75
CA PHE A 155 -19.01 -6.69 -6.21
C PHE A 155 -20.44 -6.32 -6.63
N THR A 156 -21.13 -7.21 -7.35
CA THR A 156 -22.53 -6.93 -7.75
C THR A 156 -23.48 -6.76 -6.56
N GLY A 157 -23.18 -7.39 -5.42
CA GLY A 157 -23.93 -7.20 -4.18
C GLY A 157 -23.69 -5.84 -3.51
N TYR A 158 -22.61 -5.15 -3.88
CA TYR A 158 -22.25 -3.84 -3.32
C TYR A 158 -22.79 -2.66 -4.11
N ILE A 159 -23.14 -2.85 -5.40
CA ILE A 159 -23.66 -1.77 -6.26
C ILE A 159 -24.81 -1.00 -5.58
N GLY A 160 -24.65 0.32 -5.49
CA GLY A 160 -25.62 1.24 -4.89
C GLY A 160 -25.54 1.35 -3.36
N ASN A 161 -24.68 0.56 -2.70
CA ASN A 161 -24.45 0.63 -1.26
C ASN A 161 -23.22 1.47 -0.92
N VAL A 162 -23.14 1.87 0.35
CA VAL A 162 -21.91 2.42 0.91
C VAL A 162 -21.04 1.25 1.38
N GLU A 163 -20.05 0.88 0.57
CA GLU A 163 -19.19 -0.27 0.84
C GLU A 163 -17.79 -0.03 0.25
N PHE A 164 -16.81 0.15 1.14
CA PHE A 164 -15.44 0.44 0.71
C PHE A 164 -14.89 -0.65 -0.21
N LYS A 165 -15.20 -1.93 0.04
CA LYS A 165 -14.70 -3.05 -0.77
C LYS A 165 -15.13 -3.03 -2.24
N GLY A 166 -16.15 -2.24 -2.59
CA GLY A 166 -16.59 -2.05 -3.97
C GLY A 166 -16.31 -0.66 -4.54
N ASP A 167 -16.01 0.34 -3.71
CA ASP A 167 -15.76 1.73 -4.13
C ASP A 167 -14.26 1.92 -4.48
N PHE A 168 -13.88 1.43 -5.65
CA PHE A 168 -12.50 1.30 -6.08
C PHE A 168 -11.82 2.64 -6.37
N ASN A 169 -12.60 3.68 -6.71
CA ASN A 169 -12.09 5.03 -6.87
C ASN A 169 -12.36 5.94 -5.67
N ASN A 170 -12.84 5.39 -4.54
CA ASN A 170 -13.13 6.13 -3.32
C ASN A 170 -14.08 7.33 -3.54
N SER A 171 -15.09 7.16 -4.39
CA SER A 171 -16.05 8.19 -4.84
C SER A 171 -17.08 8.61 -3.78
N GLY A 172 -16.67 8.66 -2.52
CA GLY A 172 -17.50 9.05 -1.39
C GLY A 172 -18.15 7.86 -0.68
N GLY A 173 -17.60 6.67 -0.84
CA GLY A 173 -18.04 5.42 -0.25
C GLY A 173 -19.10 4.67 -1.06
N VAL A 174 -19.64 5.25 -2.14
CA VAL A 174 -20.76 4.68 -2.88
C VAL A 174 -20.30 3.90 -4.10
N VAL A 175 -20.57 2.60 -4.09
CA VAL A 175 -20.27 1.73 -5.23
C VAL A 175 -21.20 2.03 -6.40
N ASN A 176 -20.63 2.38 -7.55
CA ASN A 176 -21.38 2.82 -8.73
C ASN A 176 -20.81 2.24 -10.04
N ILE A 177 -21.30 2.75 -11.18
CA ILE A 177 -20.93 2.21 -12.50
C ILE A 177 -19.47 2.50 -12.87
N GLN A 178 -18.84 3.51 -12.28
CA GLN A 178 -17.42 3.77 -12.48
C GLN A 178 -16.58 2.64 -11.89
N ASP A 179 -16.95 2.14 -10.71
CA ASP A 179 -16.29 1.00 -10.06
C ASP A 179 -16.42 -0.29 -10.87
N ALA A 180 -17.55 -0.46 -11.57
CA ALA A 180 -17.72 -1.60 -12.47
C ALA A 180 -16.68 -1.56 -13.62
N GLY A 181 -16.26 -0.36 -14.03
CA GLY A 181 -15.15 -0.15 -14.96
C GLY A 181 -13.84 -0.72 -14.42
N PHE A 182 -13.49 -0.40 -13.16
CA PHE A 182 -12.30 -0.92 -12.48
C PHE A 182 -12.34 -2.46 -12.33
N MET A 183 -13.48 -3.00 -11.87
CA MET A 183 -13.67 -4.46 -11.77
C MET A 183 -13.48 -5.14 -13.13
N SER A 184 -14.13 -4.63 -14.17
CA SER A 184 -14.07 -5.23 -15.52
C SER A 184 -12.66 -5.20 -16.12
N ALA A 185 -11.90 -4.13 -15.85
CA ALA A 185 -10.54 -3.98 -16.34
C ALA A 185 -9.55 -4.93 -15.64
N ALA A 186 -9.83 -5.31 -14.39
CA ALA A 186 -8.99 -6.20 -13.60
C ALA A 186 -9.35 -7.69 -13.75
N LEU A 187 -10.49 -8.03 -14.35
CA LEU A 187 -10.95 -9.41 -14.46
C LEU A 187 -9.91 -10.30 -15.17
N GLY A 188 -9.52 -11.40 -14.51
CA GLY A 188 -8.49 -12.33 -14.97
C GLY A 188 -7.06 -11.95 -14.55
N ALA A 189 -6.87 -10.82 -13.86
CA ALA A 189 -5.61 -10.50 -13.20
C ALA A 189 -5.29 -11.54 -12.12
N ARG A 190 -4.02 -11.88 -11.97
CA ARG A 190 -3.51 -12.84 -10.99
C ARG A 190 -2.16 -12.39 -10.46
N CYS A 191 -1.82 -12.81 -9.25
CA CYS A 191 -0.46 -12.70 -8.73
C CYS A 191 0.55 -13.36 -9.69
N PRO A 192 1.76 -12.78 -9.86
CA PRO A 192 2.83 -13.35 -10.70
C PRO A 192 3.26 -14.77 -10.30
#